data_AF-A0A835ELT3-F1
#
_entry.id   AF-A0A835ELT3-F1
#
_cell.length_a   1.000
_cell.length_b   1.000
_cell.length_c   1.000
_cell.angle_alpha   90.00
_cell.angle_beta   90.00
_cell.angle_gamma   90.00
#
_symmetry.space_group_name_H-M   'P 1'
#
loop_
_entity.id
_entity.type
_entity.pdbx_description
1 polymer ?
#
loop_
_entity_poly.entity_id
_entity_poly.type
_entity_poly.pdbx_seq_one_letter_code
_entity_poly.pdbx_strand_id
1 'polypeptide(L)'
;MEETLVHPFFTCAFSVCCWMELNISRNYLMLVPLMILDSRQQFGRAFFREVVIVACWCIWMHRNSIIFYGDSIDGEVVSRMRWQMLILGQNYP
;
A
#
# COMPACT_ATOMS: atom_id res chain seq x y z
N MET A 1 -18.26 -12.76 3.92
CA MET A 1 -17.81 -11.51 3.27
C MET A 1 -16.91 -11.95 2.12
N GLU A 2 -17.32 -11.68 0.88
CA GLU A 2 -16.54 -12.05 -0.30
C GLU A 2 -15.32 -11.12 -0.38
N GLU A 3 -14.10 -11.66 -0.36
CA GLU A 3 -12.87 -10.87 -0.57
C GLU A 3 -12.79 -10.42 -2.03
N THR A 4 -13.59 -9.43 -2.40
CA THR A 4 -13.40 -8.69 -3.65
C THR A 4 -12.15 -7.82 -3.47
N LEU A 5 -11.32 -7.66 -4.50
CA LEU A 5 -10.07 -6.86 -4.52
C LEU A 5 -10.14 -5.53 -3.73
N VAL A 6 -11.33 -4.93 -3.65
CA VAL A 6 -11.63 -3.74 -2.85
C VAL A 6 -11.28 -3.87 -1.38
N HIS A 7 -11.63 -4.97 -0.71
CA HIS A 7 -11.44 -5.09 0.73
C HIS A 7 -9.96 -5.06 1.15
N PRO A 8 -9.09 -5.94 0.64
CA PRO A 8 -7.72 -6.03 1.09
C PRO A 8 -6.87 -4.82 0.71
N PHE A 9 -7.23 -4.11 -0.36
CA PHE A 9 -6.45 -2.99 -0.87
C PHE A 9 -7.00 -1.61 -0.51
N PHE A 10 -8.29 -1.46 -0.20
CA PHE A 10 -8.89 -0.12 -0.08
C PHE A 10 -9.84 0.10 1.10
N THR A 11 -10.34 -0.95 1.75
CA THR A 11 -11.34 -0.77 2.83
C THR A 11 -10.97 -1.41 4.15
N CYS A 12 -10.02 -2.36 4.19
CA CYS A 12 -9.53 -2.86 5.47
C CYS A 12 -8.74 -1.76 6.19
N ALA A 13 -8.81 -1.73 7.53
CA ALA A 13 -8.19 -0.69 8.36
C ALA A 13 -6.69 -0.53 8.06
N PHE A 14 -5.97 -1.66 7.88
CA PHE A 14 -4.56 -1.65 7.50
C PHE A 14 -4.32 -0.88 6.20
N SER A 15 -5.03 -1.23 5.12
CA SER A 15 -4.87 -0.56 3.83
C SER A 15 -5.21 0.93 3.91
N VAL A 16 -6.24 1.30 4.66
CA VAL A 16 -6.62 2.71 4.87
C VAL A 16 -5.48 3.47 5.55
N CYS A 17 -4.86 2.90 6.58
CA CYS A 17 -3.68 3.50 7.21
C CYS A 17 -2.53 3.66 6.21
N CYS A 18 -2.20 2.64 5.41
CA CYS A 18 -1.15 2.74 4.39
C CYS A 18 -1.41 3.88 3.39
N TRP A 19 -2.65 4.09 2.97
CA TRP A 19 -3.00 5.19 2.07
C TRP A 19 -2.91 6.56 2.75
N MET A 20 -3.30 6.65 4.03
CA MET A 20 -3.16 7.90 4.81
C MET A 20 -1.71 8.35 4.91
N GLU A 21 -0.76 7.43 5.09
CA GLU A 21 0.69 7.74 5.08
C GLU A 21 1.16 8.33 3.75
N LEU A 22 0.47 8.01 2.64
CA LEU A 22 0.74 8.56 1.31
C LEU A 22 -0.07 9.83 1.01
N ASN A 23 -0.73 10.42 2.01
CA ASN A 23 -1.68 11.53 1.87
C ASN A 23 -2.84 11.22 0.90
N ILE A 24 -3.24 9.95 0.80
CA ILE A 24 -4.39 9.49 0.03
C ILE A 24 -5.48 9.10 1.04
N SER A 25 -6.52 9.93 1.15
CA SER A 25 -7.60 9.66 2.10
C SER A 25 -8.68 8.78 1.50
N ARG A 26 -9.21 7.86 2.31
CA ARG A 26 -10.36 7.05 1.93
C ARG A 26 -11.64 7.86 2.09
N ASN A 27 -12.33 8.15 0.99
CA ASN A 27 -13.70 8.65 1.03
C ASN A 27 -14.69 7.47 1.00
N TYR A 28 -15.33 7.18 2.14
CA TYR A 28 -16.28 6.07 2.28
C TYR A 28 -17.60 6.28 1.52
N LEU A 29 -17.87 7.52 1.08
CA LEU A 29 -19.05 7.85 0.27
C LEU A 29 -18.81 7.62 -1.23
N MET A 30 -17.58 7.29 -1.63
CA MET A 30 -17.19 7.09 -3.03
C MET A 30 -16.78 5.65 -3.34
N LEU A 31 -17.11 5.23 -4.56
CA LEU A 31 -16.58 4.00 -5.14
C LEU A 31 -15.07 4.11 -5.33
N VAL A 32 -14.35 2.99 -5.19
CA VAL A 32 -12.88 2.93 -5.31
C VAL A 32 -12.34 3.60 -6.59
N PRO A 33 -12.89 3.35 -7.79
CA PRO A 33 -12.35 3.97 -9.01
C PRO A 33 -12.47 5.49 -9.00
N LEU A 34 -13.57 6.02 -8.45
CA LEU A 34 -13.78 7.46 -8.32
C LEU A 34 -12.79 8.06 -7.30
N MET A 35 -12.54 7.35 -6.19
CA MET A 35 -11.54 7.77 -5.20
C MET A 35 -10.15 7.86 -5.84
N ILE A 36 -9.73 6.86 -6.61
CA ILE A 36 -8.43 6.88 -7.29
C ILE A 36 -8.32 8.05 -8.27
N LEU A 37 -9.38 8.35 -9.01
CA LEU A 37 -9.44 9.50 -9.94
C LEU A 37 -9.31 10.84 -9.20
N ASP A 38 -10.03 11.00 -8.09
CA ASP A 38 -9.97 12.20 -7.24
C ASP A 38 -8.58 12.35 -6.60
N SER A 39 -8.06 11.28 -6.01
CA SER A 39 -6.71 11.25 -5.43
C SER A 39 -5.63 11.56 -6.47
N ARG A 40 -5.78 11.11 -7.72
CA ARG A 40 -4.86 11.46 -8.80
C ARG A 40 -4.83 12.97 -9.05
N GLN A 41 -5.99 13.61 -9.06
CA GLN A 41 -6.10 15.06 -9.28
C GLN A 41 -5.46 15.82 -8.12
N GLN A 42 -5.73 15.40 -6.88
CA GLN A 42 -5.18 16.02 -5.68
C GLN A 42 -3.66 15.81 -5.54
N PHE A 43 -3.15 14.64 -5.94
CA PHE A 43 -1.72 14.33 -5.89
C PHE A 43 -0.91 15.23 -6.82
N GLY A 44 -1.47 15.64 -7.96
CA GLY A 44 -0.91 16.68 -8.83
C GLY A 44 0.43 16.33 -9.50
N ARG A 45 0.88 15.07 -9.44
CA ARG A 45 2.13 14.60 -10.05
C ARG A 45 1.89 13.48 -11.05
N ALA A 46 2.73 13.41 -12.09
CA ALA A 46 2.64 12.41 -13.14
C ALA A 46 2.86 10.97 -12.63
N PHE A 47 3.63 10.80 -11.55
CA PHE A 47 4.03 9.48 -11.02
C PHE A 47 3.01 8.87 -10.03
N PHE A 48 1.78 9.38 -9.99
CA PHE A 48 0.73 8.87 -9.08
C PHE A 48 0.45 7.37 -9.29
N ARG A 49 0.47 6.91 -10.55
CA ARG A 49 0.16 5.52 -10.88
C ARG A 49 1.20 4.57 -10.29
N GLU A 50 2.46 4.94 -10.38
CA GLU A 50 3.60 4.22 -9.85
C GLU A 50 3.49 4.11 -8.32
N VAL A 51 3.12 5.20 -7.65
CA VAL A 51 2.86 5.19 -6.19
C VAL A 51 1.76 4.22 -5.83
N VAL A 52 0.62 4.24 -6.54
CA VAL A 52 -0.49 3.32 -6.29
C VAL A 52 -0.09 1.87 -6.52
N ILE A 53 0.65 1.57 -7.59
CA ILE A 53 1.11 0.21 -7.89
C ILE A 53 2.06 -0.30 -6.78
N VAL A 54 3.03 0.51 -6.37
CA VAL A 54 3.99 0.16 -5.32
C VAL A 54 3.29 -0.02 -3.97
N ALA A 55 2.38 0.88 -3.61
CA ALA A 55 1.62 0.79 -2.36
C ALA A 55 0.74 -0.48 -2.31
N CYS A 56 0.03 -0.79 -3.40
CA CYS A 56 -0.73 -2.04 -3.51
C CYS A 56 0.18 -3.27 -3.39
N TRP A 57 1.36 -3.24 -4.02
CA TRP A 57 2.34 -4.32 -3.92
C TRP A 57 2.82 -4.53 -2.48
N CYS A 58 3.15 -3.45 -1.76
CA CYS A 58 3.52 -3.52 -0.34
C CYS A 58 2.39 -4.09 0.54
N ILE A 59 1.16 -3.63 0.35
CA ILE A 59 -0.02 -4.14 1.07
C ILE A 59 -0.21 -5.64 0.79
N TRP A 60 -0.08 -6.06 -0.47
CA TRP A 60 -0.19 -7.47 -0.84
C TRP A 60 0.89 -8.32 -0.18
N MET A 61 2.15 -7.87 -0.23
CA MET A 61 3.29 -8.55 0.39
C MET A 61 3.09 -8.71 1.90
N HIS A 62 2.68 -7.65 2.60
CA HIS A 62 2.41 -7.69 4.05
C HIS A 62 1.31 -8.68 4.41
N ARG A 63 0.17 -8.62 3.71
CA ARG A 63 -0.94 -9.56 3.99
C ARG A 63 -0.51 -11.00 3.73
N ASN A 64 0.24 -11.23 2.66
CA ASN A 64 0.73 -12.58 2.34
C ASN A 64 1.79 -13.07 3.32
N SER A 65 2.67 -12.21 3.85
CA SER A 65 3.63 -12.61 4.88
C SER A 65 2.91 -13.09 6.14
N ILE A 66 1.86 -12.39 6.56
CA ILE A 66 1.05 -12.79 7.72
C ILE A 66 0.27 -14.09 7.44
N ILE A 67 -0.41 -14.18 6.30
CA ILE A 67 -1.30 -15.32 5.99
C ILE A 67 -0.51 -16.61 5.75
N PHE A 68 0.59 -16.55 4.99
CA PHE A 68 1.31 -17.74 4.53
C PHE A 68 2.54 -18.08 5.35
N TYR A 69 3.13 -17.11 6.05
CA TYR A 69 4.40 -17.29 6.77
C TYR A 69 4.28 -17.04 8.27
N GLY A 70 3.16 -16.49 8.76
CA GLY A 70 2.95 -16.22 10.18
C GLY A 70 3.89 -15.15 10.74
N ASP A 71 4.46 -14.31 9.87
CA ASP A 71 5.39 -13.25 10.27
C ASP A 71 4.68 -12.23 11.18
N SER A 72 5.29 -11.91 12.33
CA SER A 72 4.93 -10.73 13.14
C SER A 72 5.45 -9.45 12.47
N ILE A 73 4.86 -8.29 12.82
CA ILE A 73 5.16 -6.95 12.25
C ILE A 73 6.68 -6.63 12.17
N ASP A 74 7.50 -7.23 13.03
CA ASP A 74 8.96 -7.08 13.04
C ASP A 74 9.65 -7.63 11.77
N GLY A 75 9.11 -8.68 11.14
CA GLY A 75 9.64 -9.24 9.89
C GLY A 75 9.45 -8.32 8.68
N GLU A 76 8.46 -7.44 8.75
CA GLU A 76 8.13 -6.50 7.68
C GLU A 76 9.18 -5.38 7.56
N VAL A 77 9.72 -4.92 8.70
CA VAL A 77 10.83 -3.95 8.73
C VAL A 77 12.06 -4.52 8.01
N VAL A 78 12.36 -5.80 8.23
CA VAL A 78 13.48 -6.50 7.58
C VAL A 78 13.22 -6.68 6.07
N SER A 79 11.98 -6.99 5.68
CA SER A 79 11.60 -7.11 4.28
C SER A 79 11.65 -5.74 3.57
N ARG A 80 11.20 -4.67 4.22
CA ARG A 80 11.32 -3.28 3.75
C ARG A 80 12.78 -2.82 3.64
N MET A 81 13.63 -3.20 4.59
CA MET A 81 15.08 -2.94 4.54
C MET A 81 15.72 -3.64 3.34
N ARG A 82 15.40 -4.92 3.09
CA ARG A 82 15.85 -5.64 1.89
C ARG A 82 15.40 -4.98 0.60
N TRP A 83 14.17 -4.49 0.53
CA TRP A 83 13.66 -3.73 -0.62
C TRP A 83 14.37 -2.39 -0.82
N GLN A 84 14.67 -1.65 0.26
CA GLN A 84 15.48 -0.42 0.17
C GLN A 84 16.90 -0.69 -0.33
N MET A 85 17.52 -1.80 0.09
CA MET A 85 18.83 -2.21 -0.40
C MET A 85 18.83 -2.58 -1.88
N LEU A 86 17.81 -3.31 -2.35
CA LEU A 86 17.73 -3.80 -3.74
C LEU A 86 17.33 -2.72 -4.76
N ILE A 87 16.50 -1.75 -4.37
CA ILE A 87 15.94 -0.75 -5.30
C ILE A 87 16.62 0.62 -5.19
N LEU A 88 16.98 1.06 -3.98
CA LEU A 88 17.56 2.39 -3.78
C LEU A 88 19.10 2.38 -3.80
N GLY A 89 19.74 1.20 -3.84
CA GLY A 89 21.20 1.07 -3.81
C GLY A 89 21.85 1.72 -2.58
N GLN A 90 21.07 1.95 -1.52
CA GLN A 90 21.57 2.55 -0.29
C GLN A 90 22.20 1.45 0.57
N ASN A 91 23.52 1.41 0.58
CA ASN A 91 24.26 0.79 1.68
C ASN A 91 24.25 1.81 2.83
N TYR A 92 23.64 1.46 3.95
CA TYR A 92 23.83 2.18 5.21
C TYR A 92 24.87 1.38 6.03
N PRO A 93 25.76 2.04 6.81
CA PRO A 93 26.90 1.41 7.48
C PRO A 93 26.54 0.26 8.43
#